data_AF-A0A838GQ06-F1
#
_entry.id   AF-A0A838GQ06-F1
#
_cell.length_a   1.000
_cell.length_b   1.000
_cell.length_c   1.000
_cell.angle_alpha   90.00
_cell.angle_beta   90.00
_cell.angle_gamma   90.00
#
_symmetry.space_group_name_H-M   'P 1'
#
loop_
_entity.id
_entity.type
_entity.pdbx_description
1 polymer ?
#
loop_
_entity_poly.entity_id
_entity_poly.type
_entity_poly.pdbx_seq_one_letter_code
_entity_poly.pdbx_strand_id
1 'polypeptide(L)' 'GLDIGGGALAELRRLGVDAERLGGCTYEDRGMYSYRRDGLTGRLAGVVWRSSTSPS' A
#
# COMPACT_ATOMS: atom_id res chain seq x y z
N GLY A 1 -2.58 -14.83 9.97
CA GLY A 1 -2.67 -13.36 10.07
C GLY A 1 -3.92 -12.89 9.38
N LEU A 2 -4.39 -11.68 9.66
CA LEU A 2 -5.52 -11.09 8.93
C LEU A 2 -5.05 -10.56 7.57
N ASP A 3 -5.70 -10.96 6.48
CA ASP A 3 -5.40 -10.46 5.14
C ASP A 3 -6.10 -9.12 4.87
N ILE A 4 -5.46 -8.05 5.34
CA ILE A 4 -5.95 -6.68 5.14
C ILE A 4 -5.95 -6.29 3.64
N GLY A 5 -4.95 -6.76 2.89
CA GLY A 5 -4.83 -6.45 1.46
C GLY A 5 -5.95 -7.09 0.64
N GLY A 6 -6.24 -8.35 0.88
CA GLY A 6 -7.36 -9.06 0.26
C GLY A 6 -8.72 -8.44 0.59
N GLY A 7 -8.93 -8.04 1.84
CA GLY A 7 -10.15 -7.33 2.27
C GLY A 7 -10.36 -6.00 1.54
N ALA A 8 -9.30 -5.19 1.42
CA ALA A 8 -9.35 -3.92 0.69
C ALA A 8 -9.64 -4.11 -0.81
N LEU A 9 -9.02 -5.10 -1.46
CA LEU A 9 -9.32 -5.42 -2.86
C LEU A 9 -10.76 -5.89 -3.06
N ALA A 10 -11.29 -6.70 -2.14
CA ALA A 10 -12.68 -7.12 -2.20
C ALA A 10 -13.62 -5.91 -2.13
N GLU A 11 -13.33 -4.94 -1.26
CA GLU A 11 -14.10 -3.69 -1.16
C GLU A 11 -14.10 -2.89 -2.47
N LEU A 12 -12.91 -2.67 -3.04
CA LEU A 12 -12.74 -1.93 -4.29
C LEU A 12 -13.50 -2.60 -5.44
N ARG A 13 -13.45 -3.93 -5.54
CA ARG A 13 -14.20 -4.69 -6.54
C ARG A 13 -15.71 -4.54 -6.39
N ARG A 14 -16.24 -4.55 -5.15
CA ARG A 14 -17.68 -4.32 -4.91
C ARG A 14 -18.12 -2.93 -5.37
N LEU A 15 -17.21 -1.96 -5.37
CA LEU A 15 -17.44 -0.60 -5.86
C LEU A 15 -17.21 -0.45 -7.37
N GLY A 16 -16.88 -1.52 -8.09
CA GLY A 16 -16.59 -1.50 -9.52
C GLY A 16 -15.23 -0.86 -9.86
N VAL A 17 -14.32 -0.76 -8.90
CA VAL A 17 -12.98 -0.21 -9.11
C VAL A 17 -12.03 -1.34 -9.52
N ASP A 18 -11.38 -1.17 -10.69
CA ASP A 18 -10.26 -2.02 -11.06
C ASP A 18 -9.01 -1.63 -10.26
N ALA A 19 -8.41 -2.60 -9.58
CA ALA A 19 -7.34 -2.37 -8.65
C ALA A 19 -6.36 -3.54 -8.62
N GLU A 20 -5.08 -3.21 -8.67
CA GLU A 20 -3.98 -4.14 -8.49
C GLU A 20 -3.35 -3.97 -7.10
N ARG A 21 -2.91 -5.08 -6.51
CA ARG A 21 -2.11 -5.04 -5.29
C ARG A 21 -0.64 -4.94 -5.63
N LEU A 22 -0.03 -3.83 -5.26
CA LEU A 22 1.39 -3.58 -5.42
C LEU A 22 2.13 -3.75 -4.08
N GLY A 23 3.31 -4.37 -4.12
CA GLY A 23 4.20 -4.54 -2.97
C GLY A 23 3.99 -5.82 -2.16
N GLY A 24 4.77 -5.93 -1.07
CA GLY A 24 4.83 -7.10 -0.17
C GLY A 24 4.27 -6.84 1.23
N CYS A 25 4.37 -7.83 2.12
CA CYS A 25 3.97 -7.70 3.52
C CYS A 25 5.05 -6.97 4.32
N THR A 26 4.76 -5.79 4.85
CA THR A 26 5.74 -5.01 5.65
C THR A 26 6.29 -5.79 6.85
N TYR A 27 5.52 -6.72 7.40
CA TYR A 27 5.97 -7.59 8.49
C TYR A 27 7.03 -8.61 8.05
N GLU A 28 6.84 -9.24 6.90
CA GLU A 28 7.72 -10.31 6.39
C GLU A 28 8.93 -9.77 5.64
N ASP A 29 8.76 -8.66 4.91
CA ASP A 29 9.83 -8.00 4.19
C ASP A 29 10.73 -7.21 5.16
N ARG A 30 11.99 -7.64 5.25
CA ARG A 30 13.01 -6.99 6.09
C ARG A 30 13.55 -5.68 5.51
N GLY A 31 13.29 -5.39 4.23
CA GLY A 31 13.60 -4.11 3.60
C GLY A 31 12.60 -3.00 3.94
N MET A 32 11.49 -3.33 4.61
CA MET A 32 10.42 -2.39 4.97
C MET A 32 10.35 -2.16 6.47
N TYR A 33 10.01 -0.94 6.90
CA TYR A 33 9.69 -0.67 8.31
C TYR A 33 8.42 -1.41 8.74
N SER A 34 8.42 -2.01 9.94
CA SER A 34 7.25 -2.70 10.50
C SER A 34 7.10 -2.50 11.99
N TYR A 35 6.07 -1.76 12.40
CA TYR A 35 5.76 -1.53 13.81
C TYR A 35 5.49 -2.85 14.55
N ARG A 36 4.76 -3.79 13.93
CA ARG A 36 4.42 -5.08 14.55
C ARG A 36 5.66 -5.95 14.80
N ARG A 37 6.69 -5.81 13.97
CA ARG A 37 7.94 -6.57 14.10
C ARG A 37 8.93 -5.87 15.04
N ASP A 38 9.14 -4.57 14.84
CA ASP A 38 10.30 -3.85 15.41
C ASP A 38 9.91 -2.92 16.57
N GLY A 39 8.61 -2.67 16.79
CA GLY A 39 8.13 -1.69 17.77
C GLY A 39 8.50 -0.26 17.35
N LEU A 40 9.54 0.32 17.95
CA LEU A 40 10.01 1.66 17.61
C LEU A 40 10.83 1.63 16.31
N THR A 41 10.20 2.03 15.20
CA THR A 41 10.78 1.98 13.85
C THR A 41 10.41 3.21 13.03
N GLY A 42 10.96 3.32 11.82
CA GLY A 42 10.63 4.38 10.85
C GLY A 42 9.21 4.28 10.27
N ARG A 43 8.91 5.09 9.25
CA ARG A 43 7.62 5.09 8.57
C ARG A 43 7.80 5.05 7.06
N LEU A 44 6.89 4.36 6.39
CA LEU A 44 6.71 4.41 4.94
C LEU A 44 5.67 5.48 4.60
N ALA A 45 5.74 6.03 3.39
CA ALA A 45 4.76 6.98 2.88
C ALA A 45 4.32 6.58 1.46
N GLY A 46 3.01 6.58 1.20
CA GLY A 46 2.44 6.53 -0.14
C GLY A 46 2.11 7.95 -0.59
N VAL A 47 2.64 8.38 -1.73
CA VAL A 47 2.49 9.74 -2.27
C VAL A 47 1.93 9.68 -3.68
N VAL A 48 1.00 10.58 -4.00
CA VAL A 48 0.41 10.74 -5.33
C VAL A 48 0.29 12.22 -5.66
N TRP A 49 0.63 12.60 -6.89
CA TRP A 49 0.49 13.96 -7.39
C TRP A 49 0.11 13.93 -8.87
N ARG A 50 -0.52 15.00 -9.35
CA ARG A 50 -0.74 15.21 -10.78
C ARG A 50 0.51 15.87 -11.35
N SER A 51 1.06 15.33 -12.44
CA SER A 51 2.11 16.04 -13.18
C SER A 51 1.50 17.25 -13.90
N SER A 52 2.11 18.42 -13.74
CA SER A 52 1.81 19.58 -14.58
C SER A 52 2.60 19.46 -15.88
N THR A 53 2.07 18.73 -16.85
CA THR A 53 2.58 18.83 -18.22
C THR A 53 1.86 20.01 -18.87
N SER A 54 2.56 21.14 -19.05
CA SER A 54 2.07 22.19 -19.96
C SER A 54 2.00 21.58 -21.36
N PRO A 55 0.88 21.68 -22.09
CA PRO A 55 0.87 21.28 -23.49
C PRO A 55 1.81 22.19 -24.26
N SER A 56 2.67 21.59 -25.09
CA SER A 56 3.45 22.25 -26.14
C SER A 56 2.55 22.71 -27.28
#